data_AF-A0A160V8U8-F1
#
_entry.id   AF-A0A160V8U8-F1
#
_cell.length_a   1.000
_cell.length_b   1.000
_cell.length_c   1.000
_cell.angle_alpha   90.00
_cell.angle_beta   90.00
_cell.angle_gamma   90.00
#
_symmetry.space_group_name_H-M   'P 1'
#
loop_
_entity.id
_entity.type
_entity.pdbx_description
1 polymer ?
#
loop_
_entity_poly.entity_id
_entity_poly.type
_entity_poly.pdbx_seq_one_letter_code
_entity_poly.pdbx_strand_id
1 'polypeptide(L)' 'MKVLTALGYISEHRYYAIVESDNYSDVNYLMQGHVFNGSVEILPCLDMMERRKDRGEWGK' A
#
# COMPACT_ATOMS: atom_id res chain seq x y z
N MET A 1 -4.06 3.78 -10.35
CA MET A 1 -4.06 3.04 -9.08
C MET A 1 -4.33 1.55 -9.32
N LYS A 2 -3.57 0.69 -8.66
CA LYS A 2 -3.57 -0.78 -8.84
C LYS A 2 -3.44 -1.46 -7.47
N VAL A 3 -4.22 -2.50 -7.22
CA VAL A 3 -4.10 -3.33 -6.02
C VAL A 3 -3.16 -4.50 -6.32
N LEU A 4 -2.05 -4.60 -5.58
CA LEU A 4 -1.04 -5.66 -5.75
C LEU A 4 -1.40 -6.90 -4.95
N THR A 5 -1.91 -6.73 -3.72
CA THR A 5 -2.39 -7.82 -2.89
C THR A 5 -3.42 -7.34 -1.88
N ALA A 6 -4.31 -8.24 -1.46
CA ALA A 6 -5.25 -8.04 -0.37
C ALA A 6 -5.28 -9.31 0.48
N LEU A 7 -5.00 -9.17 1.78
CA LEU A 7 -4.78 -10.27 2.71
C LEU A 7 -5.59 -10.04 3.98
N GLY A 8 -6.20 -11.10 4.50
CA GLY A 8 -6.83 -11.09 5.82
C GLY A 8 -5.90 -11.68 6.86
N TYR A 9 -5.67 -10.96 7.95
CA TYR A 9 -4.97 -11.48 9.12
C TYR A 9 -5.99 -11.73 10.23
N ILE A 10 -6.49 -12.97 10.26
CA ILE A 10 -7.64 -13.38 11.08
C ILE A 10 -7.38 -13.16 12.58
N SER A 11 -6.17 -13.43 13.06
CA SER A 11 -5.81 -13.28 14.48
C SER A 11 -5.87 -11.84 14.98
N GLU A 12 -5.65 -10.85 14.12
CA GLU A 12 -5.80 -9.43 14.46
C GLU A 12 -7.12 -8.84 13.99
N HIS A 13 -7.96 -9.63 13.31
CA HIS A 13 -9.19 -9.16 12.66
C HIS A 13 -8.95 -7.94 11.75
N ARG A 14 -7.81 -7.95 11.04
CA ARG A 14 -7.38 -6.86 10.17
C ARG A 14 -7.23 -7.31 8.72
N TYR A 15 -7.56 -6.41 7.81
CA TYR A 15 -7.25 -6.56 6.40
C TYR A 15 -6.03 -5.71 6.06
N TYR A 16 -5.14 -6.26 5.25
CA TYR A 16 -3.99 -5.58 4.68
C TYR A 16 -4.15 -5.53 3.18
N ALA A 17 -3.82 -4.39 2.58
CA ALA A 17 -3.74 -4.24 1.15
C ALA A 17 -2.44 -3.51 0.78
N ILE A 18 -1.75 -4.01 -0.25
CA ILE A 18 -0.65 -3.29 -0.87
C ILE A 18 -1.18 -2.71 -2.17
N VAL A 19 -1.12 -1.39 -2.29
CA VAL A 19 -1.62 -0.64 -3.45
C VAL A 19 -0.51 0.19 -4.05
N GLU A 20 -0.47 0.23 -5.37
CA GLU A 20 0.44 1.02 -6.19
C GLU A 20 -0.37 2.17 -6.82
N SER A 21 0.09 3.41 -6.59
CA SER A 21 -0.56 4.61 -7.12
C SER A 21 0.44 5.75 -7.21
N ASP A 22 0.34 6.52 -8.30
CA ASP A 22 1.15 7.74 -8.49
C ASP A 22 0.65 8.89 -7.60
N ASN A 23 -0.61 8.86 -7.19
CA ASN A 23 -1.25 9.90 -6.38
C ASN A 23 -1.86 9.33 -5.08
N TYR A 24 -1.63 10.05 -3.97
CA TYR A 24 -2.20 9.71 -2.66
C TYR A 24 -3.73 9.88 -2.60
N SER A 25 -4.28 10.86 -3.33
CA SER A 25 -5.73 11.09 -3.40
C SER A 25 -6.49 9.84 -3.82
N ASP A 26 -5.94 9.09 -4.77
CA ASP A 26 -6.57 7.91 -5.35
C ASP A 26 -6.61 6.75 -4.35
N VAL A 27 -5.57 6.63 -3.52
CA VAL A 27 -5.53 5.67 -2.40
C VAL A 27 -6.57 6.05 -1.35
N ASN A 28 -6.68 7.33 -1.02
CA ASN A 28 -7.65 7.81 -0.05
C ASN A 28 -9.10 7.56 -0.52
N TYR A 29 -9.41 7.86 -1.78
CA TYR A 29 -10.74 7.60 -2.37
C TYR A 29 -11.11 6.11 -2.35
N LEU A 30 -10.16 5.22 -2.61
CA LEU A 30 -10.42 3.78 -2.51
C LEU A 30 -10.76 3.35 -1.08
N MET A 31 -9.98 3.86 -0.11
CA MET A 31 -10.14 3.46 1.28
C MET A 31 -11.36 4.10 1.96
N GLN A 32 -11.90 5.21 1.44
CA GLN A 32 -13.12 5.83 1.95
C GLN A 32 -14.30 4.85 2.02
N GLY A 33 -14.40 3.90 1.09
CA GLY A 33 -15.43 2.86 1.13
C GLY A 33 -15.38 1.95 2.36
N HIS A 34 -14.24 1.91 3.06
CA HIS A 34 -14.01 1.07 4.23
C HIS A 34 -14.02 1.82 5.56
N VAL A 35 -14.16 3.15 5.54
CA VAL A 35 -14.16 3.99 6.76
C VAL A 35 -15.31 3.63 7.69
N PHE A 36 -16.43 3.14 7.16
CA PHE A 36 -17.57 2.68 7.98
C PHE A 36 -17.37 1.29 8.60
N ASN A 37 -16.39 0.53 8.14
CA ASN A 37 -16.13 -0.84 8.61
C ASN A 37 -15.04 -0.91 9.69
N GLY A 38 -14.37 0.21 10.00
CA GLY A 38 -13.32 0.27 11.01
C GLY A 38 -12.27 1.34 10.72
N SER A 39 -11.22 1.37 11.56
CA SER A 39 -10.08 2.25 11.36
C SER A 39 -9.27 1.83 10.13
N VAL A 40 -9.05 2.77 9.21
CA VAL A 40 -8.15 2.60 8.07
C VAL A 40 -6.85 3.33 8.35
N GLU A 41 -5.73 2.64 8.19
CA GLU A 41 -4.38 3.22 8.27
C GLU A 41 -3.69 3.09 6.91
N ILE A 42 -3.16 4.20 6.39
CA ILE A 42 -2.46 4.24 5.11
C ILE A 42 -0.99 4.56 5.40
N LEU A 43 -0.12 3.59 5.15
CA LEU A 43 1.31 3.73 5.36
C LEU A 43 2.03 3.74 4.00
N PRO A 44 2.89 4.74 3.72
CA PRO A 44 3.70 4.73 2.51
C PRO A 44 4.69 3.57 2.57
N CYS A 45 4.62 2.68 1.59
CA CYS A 45 5.61 1.63 1.41
C CYS A 45 6.67 2.14 0.43
N LEU A 46 7.91 2.27 0.90
CA LEU A 46 9.03 2.64 0.04
C LEU A 46 9.49 1.40 -0.74
N ASP A 47 9.45 1.45 -2.07
CA ASP A 47 10.12 0.45 -2.88
C ASP A 47 11.65 0.65 -2.82
N MET A 48 12.30 -0.13 -1.97
CA MET A 48 13.75 -0.11 -1.84
C MET A 48 14.46 -0.65 -3.09
N MET A 49 13.78 -1.46 -3.92
CA MET A 49 14.33 -1.93 -5.20
C MET A 49 14.33 -0.81 -6.23
N GLU A 50 13.25 -0.03 -6.33
CA GLU A 50 13.20 1.16 -7.17
C GLU A 50 14.27 2.18 -6.76
N ARG A 51 14.40 2.47 -5.46
CA ARG A 51 15.45 3.38 -4.98
C ARG A 51 16.87 2.88 -5.26
N ARG A 52 17.09 1.56 -5.28
CA ARG A 52 18.40 0.98 -5.63
C ARG A 52 18.71 1.14 -7.12
N LYS A 53 17.71 1.07 -7.99
CA LYS A 53 17.87 1.38 -9.42
C LYS A 53 18.23 2.85 -9.62
N ASP A 54 17.49 3.74 -8.96
CA ASP A 54 17.71 5.19 -9.05
C ASP A 54 19.12 5.60 -8.56
N ARG A 55 19.62 4.94 -7.50
CA ARG A 55 20.98 5.15 -6.97
C ARG A 55 22.10 4.49 -7.79
N GLY A 56 21.81 3.72 -8.84
CA GLY A 56 22.84 2.96 -9.57
C GLY A 56 23.53 1.88 -8.72
N GLU A 57 22.83 1.39 -7.70
CA GLU A 57 23.25 0.30 -6.80
C GLU A 57 22.61 -1.04 -7.20
N TRP A 58 21.87 -1.06 -8.31
CA TRP A 58 21.22 -2.27 -8.79
C TRP A 58 22.27 -3.33 -9.19
N GLY A 59 22.29 -4.45 -8.47
CA GLY A 59 23.18 -5.59 -8.76
C GLY A 59 24.62 -5.45 -8.21
N LYS A 60 24.89 -4.46 -7.36
CA LYS A 60 26.12 -4.38 -6.54
C LYS A 60 25.94 -5.08 -5.20
#